data_AF-A0AAD7GLP1-F1
#
_entry.id   AF-A0AAD7GLP1-F1
#
_cell.length_a   1.000
_cell.length_b   1.000
_cell.length_c   1.000
_cell.angle_alpha   90.00
_cell.angle_beta   90.00
_cell.angle_gamma   90.00
#
_symmetry.space_group_name_H-M   'P 1'
#
loop_
_entity.id
_entity.type
_entity.pdbx_description
1 polymer ?
#
loop_
_entity_poly.entity_id
_entity_poly.type
_entity_poly.pdbx_seq_one_letter_code
_entity_poly.pdbx_strand_id
1 'polypeptide(L)'
;MAQTFFLLVKSPKEELRLIVYDQNALRSPGLLGAASFNMSRLLESGMAVDAQLPLLKEHKQQGDLLCSLFYYPISVESADNENGMPSCSVSRK
;
A
#
# COMPACT_ATOMS: atom_id res chain seq x y z
N MET A 1 -14.18 -13.19 -7.06
CA MET A 1 -12.73 -13.40 -6.83
C MET A 1 -12.19 -12.14 -6.16
N ALA A 2 -11.57 -12.25 -4.99
CA ALA A 2 -10.91 -11.13 -4.33
C ALA A 2 -9.43 -11.13 -4.72
N GLN A 3 -8.86 -9.95 -4.97
CA GLN A 3 -7.44 -9.81 -5.32
C GLN A 3 -6.73 -9.06 -4.20
N THR A 4 -5.52 -9.51 -3.87
CA THR A 4 -4.69 -8.93 -2.82
C THR A 4 -3.36 -8.48 -3.41
N PHE A 5 -2.97 -7.24 -3.09
CA PHE A 5 -1.73 -6.65 -3.53
C PHE A 5 -0.90 -6.23 -2.32
N PHE A 6 0.41 -6.39 -2.39
CA PHE A 6 1.35 -5.97 -1.35
C PHE A 6 2.21 -4.84 -1.92
N LEU A 7 2.24 -3.70 -1.22
CA LEU A 7 3.01 -2.53 -1.63
C LEU A 7 4.00 -2.16 -0.52
N LEU A 8 5.25 -1.87 -0.91
CA LEU A 8 6.24 -1.30 0.00
C LEU A 8 6.06 0.22 0.02
N VAL A 9 5.66 0.75 1.17
CA VAL A 9 5.42 2.19 1.37
C VAL A 9 6.57 2.80 2.15
N LYS A 10 7.19 3.85 1.61
CA LYS A 10 8.29 4.60 2.26
C LYS A 10 7.79 5.74 3.14
N SER A 11 6.67 6.35 2.76
CA SER A 11 6.07 7.47 3.48
C SER A 11 4.56 7.29 3.61
N PRO A 12 4.02 7.25 4.83
CA PRO A 12 2.59 7.08 5.07
C PRO A 12 1.79 8.38 4.91
N LYS A 13 2.45 9.53 4.65
CA LYS A 13 1.80 10.83 4.42
C LYS A 13 1.26 10.98 3.00
N GLU A 14 1.54 10.01 2.14
CA GLU A 14 1.13 10.03 0.73
C GLU A 14 -0.33 9.56 0.57
N GLU A 15 -0.87 9.80 -0.62
CA GLU A 15 -2.21 9.38 -1.01
C GLU A 15 -2.11 8.14 -1.90
N LEU A 16 -2.86 7.09 -1.57
CA LEU A 16 -3.02 5.93 -2.45
C LEU A 16 -4.10 6.23 -3.49
N ARG A 17 -3.70 6.33 -4.75
CA ARG A 17 -4.62 6.50 -5.89
C ARG A 17 -4.82 5.18 -6.62
N LEU A 18 -6.05 4.71 -6.68
CA LEU A 18 -6.47 3.49 -7.37
C LEU A 18 -7.18 3.87 -8.66
N ILE A 19 -6.59 3.52 -9.81
CA ILE A 19 -7.16 3.84 -11.13
C ILE A 19 -7.74 2.57 -11.73
N VAL A 20 -9.03 2.61 -12.05
CA VAL A 20 -9.76 1.47 -12.58
C VAL A 20 -9.90 1.61 -14.10
N TYR A 21 -9.47 0.57 -14.81
CA TYR A 21 -9.57 0.47 -16.25
C TYR A 21 -10.47 -0.71 -16.63
N ASP A 22 -11.24 -0.53 -17.70
CA ASP A 22 -11.93 -1.60 -18.39
C ASP A 22 -10.96 -2.27 -19.37
N GLN A 23 -10.56 -3.50 -19.07
CA GLN A 23 -9.64 -4.26 -19.89
C GLN A 23 -10.42 -5.00 -20.98
N ASN A 24 -10.21 -4.59 -22.23
CA ASN A 24 -10.83 -5.23 -23.41
C ASN A 24 -9.74 -5.78 -24.34
N ALA A 25 -9.95 -6.97 -24.91
CA ALA A 25 -9.00 -7.59 -25.83
C ALA A 25 -8.96 -6.91 -27.21
N LEU A 26 -10.03 -6.20 -27.60
CA LEU A 26 -10.20 -5.62 -28.94
C LEU A 26 -9.94 -4.12 -28.99
N ARG A 27 -9.90 -3.43 -27.84
CA ARG A 27 -9.75 -1.97 -27.76
C ARG A 27 -8.77 -1.60 -26.65
N SER A 28 -8.17 -0.42 -26.77
CA SER A 28 -7.38 0.17 -25.70
C SER A 28 -8.19 0.24 -24.40
N PRO A 29 -7.58 -0.01 -23.24
CA PRO A 29 -8.30 -0.02 -21.98
C PRO A 29 -8.97 1.33 -21.70
N GLY A 30 -10.27 1.28 -21.43
CA GLY A 30 -11.07 2.47 -21.14
C GLY A 30 -10.92 2.87 -19.68
N LEU A 31 -10.70 4.16 -19.39
CA LEU A 31 -10.70 4.64 -18.00
C LEU A 31 -12.11 4.61 -17.43
N LEU A 32 -12.33 3.88 -16.33
CA LEU A 32 -13.59 3.85 -15.59
C LEU A 32 -13.63 4.93 -14.50
N GLY A 33 -12.51 5.18 -13.83
CA GLY A 33 -12.40 6.25 -12.84
C GLY A 33 -11.17 6.10 -11.93
N ALA A 34 -11.00 7.04 -11.02
CA ALA A 34 -9.97 7.00 -9.99
C ALA A 34 -10.61 7.15 -8.60
N ALA A 35 -10.15 6.34 -7.66
CA ALA A 35 -10.43 6.42 -6.24
C ALA A 35 -9.16 6.85 -5.49
N SER A 36 -9.36 7.57 -4.40
CA SER A 36 -8.30 8.24 -3.65
C SER A 36 -8.44 7.92 -2.17
N PHE A 37 -7.35 7.51 -1.54
CA PHE A 37 -7.32 7.16 -0.11
C PHE A 37 -6.13 7.79 0.59
N ASN A 38 -6.38 8.49 1.70
CA ASN A 38 -5.33 9.10 2.52
C ASN A 38 -4.71 8.05 3.46
N MET A 39 -3.45 7.68 3.21
CA MET A 39 -2.76 6.64 3.98
C MET A 39 -2.48 7.05 5.42
N SER A 40 -2.54 8.34 5.77
CA SER A 40 -2.36 8.82 7.15
C SER A 40 -3.38 8.19 8.10
N ARG A 41 -4.58 7.84 7.60
CA ARG A 41 -5.60 7.13 8.39
C ARG A 41 -5.14 5.76 8.86
N LEU A 42 -4.29 5.08 8.07
CA LEU A 42 -3.74 3.78 8.43
C LEU A 42 -2.64 3.86 9.51
N LEU A 43 -2.05 5.04 9.73
CA LEU A 43 -1.11 5.24 10.83
C LEU A 43 -1.80 5.19 12.19
N GLU A 44 -3.04 5.65 12.24
CA GLU A 44 -3.80 5.75 13.48
C GLU A 44 -4.45 4.40 13.83
N SER A 45 -5.05 3.73 12.84
CA SER A 45 -5.83 2.51 13.06
C SER A 45 -5.11 1.21 12.68
N GLY A 46 -4.03 1.26 11.92
CA GLY A 46 -3.34 0.10 11.35
C GLY A 46 -4.09 -0.60 10.20
N MET A 47 -5.40 -0.36 10.06
CA MET A 47 -6.24 -0.96 9.02
C MET A 47 -7.45 -0.10 8.67
N ALA A 48 -7.94 -0.26 7.44
CA ALA A 48 -9.22 0.27 6.97
C ALA A 48 -9.97 -0.86 6.25
N VAL A 49 -10.96 -1.43 6.93
CA VAL A 49 -11.75 -2.56 6.43
C VAL A 49 -12.99 -2.03 5.71
N ASP A 50 -13.34 -2.66 4.59
CA ASP A 50 -14.53 -2.35 3.78
C ASP A 50 -14.66 -0.86 3.43
N ALA A 51 -13.53 -0.21 3.14
CA ALA A 51 -13.49 1.18 2.69
C ALA A 51 -14.20 1.29 1.33
N GLN A 52 -15.29 2.06 1.32
CA GLN A 52 -16.01 2.46 0.10
C GLN A 52 -15.44 3.78 -0.41
N LEU A 53 -14.72 3.72 -1.53
CA LEU A 53 -14.07 4.88 -2.13
C LEU A 53 -14.81 5.30 -3.41
N PRO A 54 -15.27 6.55 -3.53
CA PRO A 54 -15.99 6.99 -4.73
C PRO A 54 -15.05 6.97 -5.94
N LEU A 55 -15.46 6.31 -7.00
CA LEU A 55 -14.78 6.33 -8.30
C LEU A 55 -15.21 7.58 -9.04
N LEU A 56 -14.25 8.49 -9.23
CA LEU A 56 -14.47 9.74 -9.93
C LEU A 56 -13.90 9.68 -11.35
N LYS A 57 -14.70 10.13 -12.32
CA LYS A 57 -14.29 10.35 -13.70
C LYS A 57 -14.80 11.73 -14.12
N GLU A 58 -13.88 12.62 -14.50
CA GLU A 58 -14.21 14.00 -14.90
C GLU A 58 -15.09 14.74 -13.87
N HIS A 59 -14.78 14.55 -12.57
CA HIS A 59 -15.53 15.12 -11.44
C HIS A 59 -16.95 14.58 -11.24
N LYS A 60 -17.36 13.54 -11.97
CA LYS A 60 -18.61 12.81 -11.75
C LYS A 60 -18.34 11.46 -11.11
N GLN A 61 -19.15 11.09 -10.13
CA GLN A 61 -19.10 9.76 -9.52
C GLN A 61 -19.67 8.72 -10.49
N GLN A 62 -18.90 7.65 -10.74
CA GLN A 62 -19.27 6.52 -11.60
C GLN A 62 -19.68 5.28 -10.81
N GLY A 63 -19.40 5.28 -9.50
CA GLY A 63 -19.67 4.16 -8.59
C GLY A 63 -18.72 4.21 -7.39
N ASP A 64 -18.64 3.10 -6.66
CA ASP A 64 -17.80 2.97 -5.48
C ASP A 64 -16.88 1.75 -5.60
N LEU A 65 -15.62 1.93 -5.19
CA LEU A 65 -14.62 0.87 -5.08
C LEU A 65 -14.59 0.39 -3.63
N LEU A 66 -14.95 -0.89 -3.42
CA LEU A 66 -14.84 -1.55 -2.13
C LEU A 66 -13.46 -2.18 -1.99
N CYS A 67 -12.69 -1.78 -0.98
CA CYS A 67 -11.39 -2.38 -0.69
C CYS A 67 -11.10 -2.42 0.81
N SER A 68 -10.21 -3.33 1.21
CA SER A 68 -9.65 -3.37 2.56
C SER A 68 -8.15 -3.13 2.50
N LEU A 69 -7.66 -2.29 3.39
CA LEU A 69 -6.26 -1.83 3.45
C LEU A 69 -5.69 -2.18 4.81
N PHE A 70 -4.50 -2.78 4.82
CA PHE A 70 -3.79 -3.16 6.04
C PHE A 70 -2.38 -2.59 5.98
N TYR A 71 -1.96 -1.94 7.07
CA TYR A 71 -0.64 -1.32 7.17
C TYR A 71 0.21 -2.04 8.21
N TYR A 72 1.39 -2.49 7.76
CA TYR A 72 2.34 -3.22 8.58
C TYR A 72 3.62 -2.40 8.68
N PRO A 73 3.76 -1.53 9.70
CA PRO A 73 4.98 -0.76 9.89
C PRO A 73 6.14 -1.70 10.21
N ILE A 74 7.28 -1.47 9.56
CA ILE A 74 8.52 -2.16 9.91
C ILE A 74 9.13 -1.39 11.09
N SER A 75 9.07 -1.97 12.29
CA SER A 75 9.85 -1.47 13.41
C SER A 75 11.32 -1.68 13.10
N VAL A 76 12.06 -0.59 12.92
CA VAL A 76 13.53 -0.64 12.95
C VAL A 76 13.91 -0.69 14.42
N GLU A 77 13.75 -1.86 15.04
CA GLU A 77 14.38 -2.11 16.33
C GLU A 77 15.89 -2.12 16.09
N SER A 78 16.48 -0.95 16.33
CA SER A 78 17.91 -0.69 16.57
C SER A 78 18.87 -1.66 15.89
N ALA A 79 19.17 -1.41 14.62
CA ALA A 79 20.46 -1.79 14.05
C ALA A 79 21.62 -0.93 14.63
N ASP A 80 21.37 -0.15 15.69
CA ASP A 80 22.37 0.46 16.54
C ASP A 80 22.62 -0.41 17.78
N ASN A 81 23.30 -1.52 17.56
CA ASN A 81 24.26 -2.04 18.53
C ASN A 81 25.57 -2.34 17.79
N GLU A 82 26.13 -1.31 17.15
CA GLU A 82 27.54 -1.22 16.82
C GLU A 82 28.40 -0.98 18.09
N ASN A 83 28.23 -1.86 19.08
CA ASN A 83 29.20 -2.15 20.13
C ASN A 83 28.99 -3.61 20.57
N GLY A 84 29.31 -4.53 19.66
CA GLY A 84 29.15 -5.96 19.89
C GLY A 84 29.63 -6.76 18.69
N MET A 85 30.93 -6.71 18.41
CA MET A 85 31.60 -7.63 17.48
C MET A 85 31.10 -9.08 17.72
N PRO A 86 30.61 -9.81 16.70
CA PRO A 86 30.58 -11.26 16.78
C PRO A 86 32.03 -11.76 16.71
N SER A 87 32.58 -12.18 17.85
CA SER A 87 33.91 -12.76 17.94
C SER A 87 33.97 -14.08 17.17
N CYS A 88 34.55 -14.05 15.96
CA CYS A 88 34.95 -15.26 15.26
C CYS A 88 36.47 -15.42 15.45
N SER A 89 36.89 -16.07 16.54
CA SER A 89 38.29 -16.40 16.78
C SER A 89 38.69 -17.61 15.93
N VAL A 90 39.34 -17.34 14.79
CA VAL A 90 40.00 -18.39 14.00
C VAL A 90 41.30 -18.77 14.70
N SER A 91 41.27 -19.83 15.50
CA SER A 91 42.48 -20.45 16.06
C SER A 91 43.27 -21.13 14.93
N ARG A 92 44.45 -20.61 14.61
CA ARG A 92 45.47 -21.36 13.87
C ARG A 92 46.43 -22.01 14.87
N LYS A 93 46.56 -23.34 14.72
CA LYS A 93 47.56 -24.20 15.38
C LYS A 93 48.98 -23.81 14.98
#